data_AF-A0A3N9NUC9-F1
#
_entry.id   AF-A0A3N9NUC9-F1
#
_cell.length_a   1.000
_cell.length_b   1.000
_cell.length_c   1.000
_cell.angle_alpha   90.00
_cell.angle_beta   90.00
_cell.angle_gamma   90.00
#
_symmetry.space_group_name_H-M   'P 1'
#
loop_
_entity.id
_entity.type
_entity.pdbx_description
1 polymer ?
#
loop_
_entity_poly.entity_id
_entity_poly.type
_entity_poly.pdbx_seq_one_letter_code
_entity_poly.pdbx_strand_id
1 'polypeptide(L)'
;MRKLSFAEARQKRPTLQELQKRPRYPFVALLDDIRSLHNVGAIFRTADAVQLDHLYLCGITGRPPRDEIRKTSLGAEESVPWTF
;
A
#
# COMPACT_ATOMS: atom_id res chain seq x y z
N MET A 1 -0.11 28.11 2.04
CA MET A 1 0.74 26.97 2.50
C MET A 1 2.08 26.99 1.75
N ARG A 2 3.21 26.79 2.42
CA ARG A 2 4.54 26.70 1.77
C ARG A 2 4.71 25.33 1.11
N LYS A 3 5.07 25.29 -0.17
CA LYS A 3 5.40 24.04 -0.88
C LYS A 3 6.77 23.53 -0.42
N LEU A 4 6.85 22.25 -0.05
CA LEU A 4 8.12 21.60 0.29
C LEU A 4 8.90 21.23 -0.99
N SER A 5 10.21 21.32 -0.94
CA SER A 5 11.10 20.73 -1.95
C SER A 5 11.09 19.20 -1.85
N PHE A 6 11.58 18.53 -2.90
CA PHE A 6 11.68 17.06 -2.92
C PHE A 6 12.58 16.53 -1.79
N ALA A 7 13.70 17.20 -1.52
CA ALA A 7 14.62 16.82 -0.44
C ALA A 7 13.95 16.91 0.94
N GLU A 8 13.22 18.00 1.20
CA GLU A 8 12.47 18.18 2.45
C GLU A 8 11.35 17.14 2.61
N ALA A 9 10.61 16.86 1.54
CA ALA A 9 9.56 15.84 1.57
C ALA A 9 10.15 14.44 1.84
N ARG A 10 11.31 14.14 1.27
CA ARG A 10 12.00 12.85 1.45
C ARG A 10 12.54 12.67 2.87
N GLN A 11 13.06 13.74 3.50
CA GLN A 11 13.49 13.71 4.90
C GLN A 11 12.34 13.46 5.88
N LYS A 12 11.12 13.89 5.53
CA LYS A 12 9.92 13.67 6.36
C LYS A 12 9.24 12.32 6.13
N ARG A 13 9.74 11.49 5.20
CA ARG A 13 9.11 10.20 4.90
C ARG A 13 9.36 9.24 6.07
N PRO A 14 8.31 8.64 6.65
CA PRO A 14 8.49 7.62 7.68
C PRO A 14 9.21 6.39 7.13
N THR A 15 9.97 5.74 7.98
CA THR A 15 10.57 4.42 7.73
C THR A 15 9.50 3.32 7.76
N LEU A 16 9.78 2.17 7.15
CA LEU A 16 8.86 1.02 7.20
C LEU A 16 8.54 0.58 8.63
N GLN A 17 9.55 0.59 9.53
CA GLN A 17 9.36 0.25 10.93
C GLN A 17 8.41 1.21 11.65
N GLU A 18 8.47 2.51 11.34
CA GLU A 18 7.54 3.49 11.90
C GLU A 18 6.13 3.30 11.33
N LEU A 19 6.00 3.02 10.03
CA LEU A 19 4.70 2.76 9.40
C LEU A 19 4.02 1.52 9.99
N GLN A 20 4.78 0.47 10.30
CA GLN A 20 4.27 -0.75 10.93
C GLN A 20 3.72 -0.52 12.34
N LYS A 21 4.24 0.48 13.07
CA LYS A 21 3.81 0.82 14.44
C LYS A 21 2.65 1.82 14.48
N ARG A 22 2.24 2.38 13.34
CA ARG A 22 1.13 3.34 13.31
C ARG A 22 -0.18 2.65 13.65
N PRO A 23 -1.08 3.32 14.39
CA PRO A 23 -2.42 2.82 14.59
C PRO A 23 -3.10 2.69 13.22
N ARG A 24 -3.92 1.64 13.07
CA ARG A 24 -4.71 1.39 11.86
C ARG A 24 -6.19 1.49 12.21
N TYR A 25 -7.00 1.85 11.23
CA TYR A 25 -8.43 1.88 11.41
C TYR A 25 -8.99 0.46 11.29
N PRO A 26 -9.98 0.05 12.12
CA PRO A 26 -10.44 -1.33 12.25
C PRO A 26 -11.37 -1.75 11.10
N PHE A 27 -10.92 -1.57 9.86
CA PHE A 27 -11.58 -2.08 8.68
C PHE A 27 -10.58 -2.76 7.76
N VAL A 28 -11.07 -3.77 7.06
CA VAL A 28 -10.31 -4.64 6.15
C VAL A 28 -10.94 -4.60 4.76
N ALA A 29 -10.19 -5.04 3.75
CA ALA A 29 -10.69 -5.18 2.39
C ALA A 29 -10.30 -6.55 1.79
N LEU A 30 -11.16 -7.10 0.94
CA LEU A 30 -10.93 -8.34 0.19
C LEU A 30 -10.87 -8.03 -1.30
N LEU A 31 -9.79 -8.45 -1.95
CA LEU A 31 -9.59 -8.37 -3.39
C LEU A 31 -9.86 -9.74 -3.98
N ASP A 32 -11.09 -9.92 -4.45
CA ASP A 32 -11.53 -11.16 -5.08
C ASP A 32 -11.44 -11.05 -6.61
N ASP A 33 -10.72 -11.99 -7.21
CA ASP A 33 -10.51 -12.11 -8.66
C ASP A 33 -10.10 -10.82 -9.39
N ILE A 34 -9.25 -10.00 -8.77
CA ILE A 34 -8.72 -8.77 -9.37
C ILE A 34 -7.62 -9.11 -10.39
N ARG A 35 -8.01 -9.12 -11.67
CA ARG A 35 -7.12 -9.46 -12.80
C ARG A 35 -6.02 -8.44 -13.09
N SER A 36 -6.27 -7.15 -12.85
CA SER A 36 -5.33 -6.09 -13.21
C SER A 36 -4.30 -5.86 -12.10
N LEU A 37 -3.03 -6.17 -12.36
CA LEU A 37 -1.92 -5.93 -11.43
C LEU A 37 -1.75 -4.44 -11.09
N HIS A 38 -2.05 -3.55 -12.04
CA HIS A 38 -2.04 -2.10 -11.79
C HIS A 38 -3.17 -1.67 -10.85
N ASN A 39 -4.34 -2.32 -10.93
CA ASN A 39 -5.42 -2.06 -9.97
C ASN A 39 -5.06 -2.58 -8.58
N VAL A 40 -4.44 -3.77 -8.50
CA VAL A 40 -3.93 -4.30 -7.22
C VAL A 40 -2.97 -3.29 -6.58
N GLY A 41 -1.98 -2.79 -7.33
CA GLY A 41 -1.04 -1.80 -6.78
C GLY A 41 -1.69 -0.45 -6.44
N ALA A 42 -2.67 0.03 -7.21
CA ALA A 42 -3.44 1.21 -6.85
C ALA A 42 -4.24 1.01 -5.54
N ILE A 43 -4.81 -0.19 -5.32
CA ILE A 43 -5.52 -0.52 -4.08
C ILE A 43 -4.54 -0.58 -2.90
N PHE A 44 -3.35 -1.18 -3.05
CA PHE A 44 -2.29 -1.09 -2.02
C PHE A 44 -1.97 0.35 -1.66
N ARG A 45 -1.82 1.24 -2.65
CA ARG A 45 -1.54 2.66 -2.42
C ARG A 45 -2.65 3.37 -1.65
N THR A 46 -3.91 3.07 -1.97
CA THR A 46 -5.06 3.60 -1.22
C THR A 46 -5.09 3.05 0.20
N ALA A 47 -4.84 1.74 0.39
CA ALA A 47 -4.81 1.08 1.69
C ALA A 47 -3.75 1.71 2.63
N ASP A 48 -2.56 2.02 2.10
CA ASP A 48 -1.51 2.73 2.85
C ASP A 48 -1.96 4.15 3.25
N ALA A 49 -2.56 4.90 2.32
CA ALA A 49 -3.02 6.27 2.56
C ALA A 49 -4.09 6.36 3.65
N VAL A 50 -4.98 5.36 3.73
CA VAL A 50 -6.07 5.32 4.72
C VAL A 50 -5.71 4.56 5.99
N GLN A 51 -4.50 4.02 6.12
CA GLN A 51 -4.08 3.19 7.27
C GLN A 51 -5.03 2.01 7.51
N LEU A 52 -5.34 1.28 6.42
CA LEU A 52 -6.13 0.05 6.46
C LEU A 52 -5.50 -0.95 7.46
N ASP A 53 -6.34 -1.66 8.22
CA ASP A 53 -5.87 -2.70 9.14
C ASP A 53 -5.21 -3.86 8.38
N HIS A 54 -5.95 -4.45 7.44
CA HIS A 54 -5.48 -5.60 6.67
C HIS A 54 -6.11 -5.67 5.28
N LEU A 55 -5.31 -6.10 4.30
CA LEU A 55 -5.72 -6.33 2.91
C LEU A 55 -5.65 -7.84 2.58
N TYR A 56 -6.77 -8.45 2.25
CA TYR A 56 -6.82 -9.84 1.81
C TYR A 56 -6.89 -9.91 0.29
N LEU A 57 -6.11 -10.81 -0.31
CA LEU A 57 -6.13 -11.10 -1.74
C LEU A 57 -6.61 -12.54 -1.90
N CYS A 58 -7.50 -12.84 -2.84
CA CYS A 58 -7.92 -14.21 -3.09
C CYS A 58 -8.18 -14.48 -4.57
N GLY A 59 -8.51 -15.74 -4.87
CA GLY A 59 -8.87 -16.20 -6.21
C GLY A 59 -7.71 -16.06 -7.19
N ILE A 60 -7.96 -15.43 -8.33
CA ILE A 60 -6.95 -15.19 -9.37
C ILE A 60 -6.15 -13.90 -9.16
N THR A 61 -6.36 -13.19 -8.05
CA THR A 61 -5.72 -11.89 -7.81
C THR A 61 -4.20 -12.02 -7.78
N GLY A 62 -3.52 -11.24 -8.62
CA GLY A 62 -2.06 -11.20 -8.62
C GLY A 62 -1.51 -10.61 -7.32
N ARG A 63 -0.44 -11.21 -6.78
CA ARG A 63 0.17 -10.85 -5.50
C ARG A 63 1.58 -10.26 -5.66
N PRO A 64 2.02 -9.34 -4.79
CA PRO A 64 3.42 -8.93 -4.71
C PRO A 64 4.35 -10.13 -4.41
N PRO A 65 5.63 -10.11 -4.82
CA PRO A 65 6.30 -9.05 -5.58
C PRO A 65 6.06 -9.16 -7.10
N ARG A 66 5.65 -8.06 -7.73
CA ARG A 66 5.48 -7.89 -9.19
C ARG A 66 5.73 -6.44 -9.59
N ASP A 67 6.43 -6.19 -10.70
CA ASP A 67 6.80 -4.84 -11.13
C ASP A 67 5.58 -3.98 -11.49
N GLU A 68 4.53 -4.58 -12.05
CA GLU A 68 3.29 -3.91 -12.43
C GLU A 68 2.51 -3.41 -11.21
N ILE A 69 2.55 -4.18 -10.12
CA ILE A 69 2.02 -3.77 -8.81
C ILE A 69 2.89 -2.64 -8.28
N ARG A 70 4.21 -2.86 -8.17
CA ARG A 70 5.18 -1.90 -7.59
C ARG A 70 5.13 -0.52 -8.25
N LYS A 71 4.94 -0.50 -9.58
CA LYS A 71 4.83 0.72 -10.38
C LYS A 71 3.68 1.64 -9.94
N THR A 72 2.60 1.06 -9.40
CA THR A 72 1.41 1.81 -8.99
C THR A 72 1.27 1.95 -7.47
N SER A 73 1.73 0.95 -6.71
CA SER A 73 1.75 0.98 -5.24
C SER A 73 2.81 1.92 -4.67
N LEU A 74 3.89 2.18 -5.40
CA LEU A 74 5.02 3.01 -4.94
C LEU A 74 5.67 2.52 -3.63
N GLY A 75 5.69 1.20 -3.43
CA GLY A 75 6.22 0.55 -2.22
C GLY A 75 5.19 0.36 -1.11
N ALA A 76 3.91 0.71 -1.33
CA ALA A 76 2.85 0.47 -0.34
C ALA A 76 2.64 -1.02 -0.01
N GLU A 77 3.00 -1.93 -0.91
CA GLU A 77 3.01 -3.38 -0.68
C GLU A 77 3.99 -3.81 0.42
N GLU A 78 4.95 -2.95 0.79
CA GLU A 78 5.94 -3.18 1.84
C GLU A 78 5.43 -2.70 3.23
N SER A 79 4.46 -1.79 3.27
CA SER A 79 3.94 -1.17 4.51
C SER A 79 2.52 -1.62 4.91
N VAL A 80 1.70 -2.02 3.95
CA VAL A 80 0.34 -2.52 4.18
C VAL A 80 0.40 -3.96 4.66
N PRO A 81 -0.23 -4.32 5.79
CA PRO A 81 -0.42 -5.71 6.19
C PRO A 81 -1.37 -6.38 5.21
N TRP A 82 -0.92 -7.48 4.60
CA TRP A 82 -1.74 -8.22 3.65
C TRP A 82 -1.47 -9.71 3.72
N THR A 83 -2.44 -10.49 3.25
CA THR A 83 -2.33 -11.95 3.14
C THR A 83 -3.06 -12.41 1.88
N PHE A 84 -2.58 -13.50 1.31
CA PHE A 84 -3.27 -14.22 0.25
C PHE A 84 -3.98 -15.44 0.83
#